data_AF-A0A7V1LZD0-F1
#
_entry.id   AF-A0A7V1LZD0-F1
#
_cell.length_a   1.000
_cell.length_b   1.000
_cell.length_c   1.000
_cell.angle_alpha   90.00
_cell.angle_beta   90.00
_cell.angle_gamma   90.00
#
_symmetry.space_group_name_H-M   'P 1'
#
loop_
_entity.id
_entity.type
_entity.pdbx_description
1 polymer ?
#
loop_
_entity_poly.entity_id
_entity_poly.type
_entity_poly.pdbx_seq_one_letter_code
_entity_poly.pdbx_strand_id
1 'polypeptide(L)' 'MQGEQERGTMRAETFLAELNRLRQDLDEDPTDIEWLTLHHVFCFISYKMGDFQAYIDEQAERGAFDQFQG' A
#
# COMPACT_ATOMS: atom_id res chain seq x y z
N MET A 1 -7.23 -23.89 20.10
CA MET A 1 -7.11 -23.90 18.62
C MET A 1 -7.48 -22.52 18.05
N GLN A 2 -6.98 -21.44 18.64
CA GLN A 2 -7.11 -20.07 18.13
C GLN A 2 -5.69 -19.51 18.18
N GLY A 3 -5.06 -19.31 17.03
CA GLY A 3 -3.65 -18.90 16.97
C GLY A 3 -2.84 -19.39 15.77
N GLU A 4 -3.48 -20.01 14.76
CA GLU A 4 -2.77 -20.55 13.59
C GLU A 4 -3.11 -19.86 12.25
N GLN A 5 -3.78 -18.70 12.23
CA GLN A 5 -4.02 -17.95 10.98
C GLN A 5 -3.79 -16.44 11.13
N GLU A 6 -2.56 -16.04 11.45
CA GLU A 6 -2.05 -14.66 11.23
C GLU A 6 -0.61 -14.69 10.67
N ARG A 7 -0.24 -15.76 9.96
CA ARG A 7 1.01 -15.75 9.16
C ARG A 7 0.70 -15.16 7.79
N GLY A 8 1.12 -13.90 7.58
CA GLY A 8 1.73 -13.51 6.32
C GLY A 8 0.85 -13.01 5.17
N THR A 9 -0.37 -12.52 5.40
CA THR A 9 -1.07 -11.78 4.33
C THR A 9 -0.65 -10.31 4.40
N MET A 10 0.04 -9.84 3.36
CA MET A 10 0.39 -8.42 3.22
C MET A 10 -0.89 -7.56 3.27
N ARG A 11 -0.85 -6.47 4.04
CA ARG A 11 -2.03 -5.61 4.24
C ARG A 11 -1.93 -4.37 3.37
N ALA A 12 -3.04 -3.98 2.74
CA ALA A 12 -3.13 -2.78 1.92
C ALA A 12 -2.77 -1.52 2.73
N GLU A 13 -3.08 -1.49 4.04
CA GLU A 13 -2.69 -0.40 4.93
C GLU A 13 -1.17 -0.24 5.06
N THR A 14 -0.40 -1.33 4.98
CA THR A 14 1.07 -1.26 5.01
C THR A 14 1.61 -0.50 3.81
N PHE A 15 1.10 -0.79 2.60
CA PHE A 15 1.47 -0.06 1.40
C PHE A 15 0.98 1.38 1.41
N LEU A 16 -0.24 1.62 1.91
CA LEU A 16 -0.79 2.97 2.00
C LEU A 16 -0.01 3.84 3.00
N ALA A 17 0.44 3.27 4.10
CA ALA A 17 1.30 3.94 5.07
C ALA A 17 2.65 4.33 4.45
N GLU A 18 3.30 3.42 3.73
CA GLU A 18 4.56 3.71 3.06
C GLU A 18 4.38 4.74 1.92
N LEU A 19 3.28 4.65 1.16
CA LEU A 19 2.94 5.65 0.15
C LEU A 19 2.73 7.04 0.76
N ASN A 20 2.10 7.14 1.94
CA ASN A 20 1.97 8.41 2.63
C ASN A 20 3.32 8.92 3.14
N ARG A 21 4.20 8.05 3.63
CA ARG A 21 5.57 8.41 4.03
C ARG A 21 6.33 9.01 2.84
N LEU A 22 6.29 8.35 1.69
CA LEU A 22 6.91 8.84 0.45
C LEU A 22 6.31 10.18 0.00
N ARG A 23 4.99 10.36 0.12
CA ARG A 23 4.33 11.64 -0.18
C ARG A 23 4.82 12.77 0.74
N GLN A 24 5.08 12.46 2.00
CA GLN A 24 5.56 13.43 3.01
C GLN A 24 7.04 13.77 2.86
N ASP A 25 7.80 13.01 2.07
CA ASP A 25 9.19 13.35 1.74
C ASP A 25 9.29 14.51 0.72
N LEU A 26 8.16 14.89 0.09
CA LEU A 26 8.05 16.02 -0.84
C LEU A 26 7.38 17.24 -0.19
N ASP A 27 7.71 18.42 -0.68
CA ASP A 27 6.96 19.64 -0.36
C ASP A 27 5.55 19.54 -0.95
N GLU A 28 4.54 20.08 -0.23
CA GLU A 28 3.16 20.11 -0.71
C GLU A 28 2.94 21.19 -1.79
N ASP A 29 3.62 21.03 -2.92
CA ASP A 29 3.58 21.92 -4.08
C ASP A 29 2.58 21.41 -5.15
N PRO A 30 1.43 22.09 -5.34
CA PRO A 30 0.43 21.70 -6.34
C PRO A 30 0.87 21.97 -7.79
N THR A 31 2.06 22.50 -8.02
CA THR A 31 2.67 22.67 -9.34
C THR A 31 3.72 21.59 -9.65
N ASP A 32 4.13 20.82 -8.64
CA ASP A 32 5.06 19.71 -8.80
C ASP A 32 4.31 18.42 -9.18
N ILE A 33 4.71 17.83 -10.30
CA ILE A 33 4.11 16.58 -10.80
C ILE A 33 4.42 15.39 -9.89
N GLU A 34 5.55 15.39 -9.19
CA GLU A 34 5.90 14.31 -8.26
C GLU A 34 4.96 14.33 -7.06
N TRP A 35 4.75 15.49 -6.44
CA TRP A 35 3.78 15.65 -5.37
C TRP A 35 2.35 15.36 -5.84
N LEU A 36 1.92 15.91 -6.98
CA LEU A 36 0.58 15.66 -7.53
C LEU A 36 0.33 14.17 -7.75
N THR A 37 1.34 13.43 -8.24
CA THR A 37 1.25 11.99 -8.46
C THR A 37 1.05 11.25 -7.16
N LEU A 38 1.94 11.44 -6.17
CA LEU A 38 1.83 10.74 -4.89
C LEU A 38 0.56 11.13 -4.13
N HIS A 39 0.18 12.41 -4.14
CA HIS A 39 -1.04 12.91 -3.51
C HIS A 39 -2.30 12.29 -4.11
N HIS A 40 -2.48 12.36 -5.42
CA HIS A 40 -3.71 11.86 -6.05
C HIS A 40 -3.78 10.33 -6.07
N VAL A 41 -2.65 9.63 -6.19
CA VAL A 41 -2.62 8.16 -6.07
C VAL A 41 -2.95 7.74 -4.64
N PHE A 42 -2.38 8.39 -3.63
CA PHE A 42 -2.72 8.14 -2.23
C PHE A 42 -4.22 8.34 -1.97
N CYS A 43 -4.79 9.48 -2.39
CA CYS A 43 -6.21 9.77 -2.26
C CYS A 43 -7.06 8.69 -2.96
N PHE A 44 -6.75 8.35 -4.20
CA PHE A 44 -7.50 7.35 -4.96
C PHE A 44 -7.46 5.96 -4.30
N ILE A 45 -6.29 5.47 -3.92
CA ILE A 45 -6.13 4.16 -3.27
C ILE A 45 -6.83 4.15 -1.90
N SER A 46 -6.77 5.25 -1.15
CA SER A 46 -7.47 5.35 0.15
C SER A 46 -9.00 5.18 0.02
N TYR A 47 -9.60 5.63 -1.08
CA TYR A 47 -11.02 5.39 -1.38
C TYR A 47 -11.31 3.99 -1.94
N LYS A 48 -10.29 3.34 -2.52
CA LYS A 48 -10.38 2.02 -3.16
C LYS A 48 -9.68 0.93 -2.35
N MET A 49 -9.67 1.08 -1.01
CA MET A 49 -8.95 0.17 -0.12
C MET A 49 -9.34 -1.30 -0.27
N GLY A 50 -10.64 -1.60 -0.46
CA GLY A 50 -11.10 -2.97 -0.67
C GLY A 50 -10.56 -3.59 -1.96
N ASP A 51 -10.63 -2.86 -3.07
CA ASP A 51 -10.11 -3.31 -4.37
C ASP A 51 -8.58 -3.48 -4.30
N PHE A 52 -7.89 -2.60 -3.58
CA PHE A 52 -6.45 -2.69 -3.41
C PHE A 52 -6.05 -3.88 -2.51
N GLN A 53 -6.79 -4.16 -1.42
CA GLN A 53 -6.55 -5.38 -0.62
C GLN A 53 -6.74 -6.64 -1.46
N ALA A 54 -7.79 -6.73 -2.27
CA ALA A 54 -8.02 -7.87 -3.15
C ALA A 54 -6.86 -8.08 -4.14
N TYR A 55 -6.30 -6.99 -4.70
CA TYR A 55 -5.10 -7.07 -5.54
C TYR A 55 -3.88 -7.58 -4.75
N ILE A 56 -3.65 -7.07 -3.54
CA ILE A 56 -2.53 -7.50 -2.70
C ILE A 56 -2.66 -8.99 -2.34
N ASP A 57 -3.87 -9.46 -2.02
CA ASP A 57 -4.13 -10.87 -1.74
C ASP A 57 -3.79 -11.74 -2.96
N GLU A 58 -4.23 -11.34 -4.17
CA GLU A 58 -3.89 -12.03 -5.42
C GLU A 58 -2.37 -12.05 -5.67
N GLN A 59 -1.66 -10.96 -5.37
CA GLN A 59 -0.20 -10.94 -5.50
C GLN A 59 0.49 -11.83 -4.44
N ALA A 60 -0.05 -11.91 -3.23
CA ALA A 60 0.45 -12.79 -2.19
C ALA A 60 0.30 -14.27 -2.59
N GLU A 61 -0.84 -14.65 -3.16
CA GLU A 61 -1.06 -16.01 -3.70
C GLU A 61 -0.08 -16.37 -4.82
N ARG A 62 0.40 -15.36 -5.58
CA ARG A 62 1.41 -15.50 -6.62
C ARG A 62 2.85 -15.50 -6.09
N GLY A 63 3.05 -15.39 -4.77
CA GLY A 63 4.38 -15.36 -4.16
C GLY A 63 5.13 -14.04 -4.36
N ALA A 64 4.44 -12.96 -4.72
CA ALA A 64 5.08 -11.65 -4.98
C ALA A 64 5.86 -11.11 -3.77
N PHE A 65 5.53 -11.59 -2.57
CA PHE A 65 6.11 -11.14 -1.31
C PHE A 65 6.97 -12.21 -0.62
N ASP A 66 7.26 -13.35 -1.26
CA ASP A 66 8.02 -14.46 -0.64
C ASP A 66 9.43 -14.07 -0.19
N GLN A 67 10.00 -13.04 -0.81
CA GLN A 67 11.34 -12.51 -0.48
C GLN A 67 11.29 -11.35 0.52
N PHE A 68 10.10 -10.83 0.84
CA PHE A 68 9.95 -9.72 1.77
C PHE A 68 10.16 -10.21 3.20
N GLN A 69 11.14 -9.63 3.90
CA GLN A 69 11.53 -9.99 5.27
C GLN A 69 11.15 -8.92 6.29
N GLY A 70 10.09 -8.14 6.00
CA GLY A 70 9.69 -6.96 6.79
C GLY A 70 9.38 -7.23 8.25
#